data_AF-A0A9W8VHM5-F1
#
_entry.id   AF-A0A9W8VHM5-F1
#
_cell.length_a   1.000
_cell.length_b   1.000
_cell.length_c   1.000
_cell.angle_alpha   90.00
_cell.angle_beta   90.00
_cell.angle_gamma   90.00
#
_symmetry.space_group_name_H-M   'P 1'
#
loop_
_entity.id
_entity.type
_entity.pdbx_description
1 polymer ?
#
loop_
_entity_poly.entity_id
_entity_poly.type
_entity_poly.pdbx_seq_one_letter_code
_entity_poly.pdbx_strand_id
1 'polypeptide(L)'
;MDYVGAPTDRDYPVRPPSETQSSSVSGFSEVSNYLETRSSQTSNNQDQDGDNGGDDDEEDEEDDDDDVDSNGYTIREPAYTTQELAAIILDFYKFLTTLHYDSTHLKVPPSEGWPNLTPEVYSVFNKSEYVLDLLRHMPYFDRSDGLVGFHYKSALLDYTTYTSRDFEAENEFEDMMEMEFWSDEGLADPRHFFRISEGHESGGRQMWLNAKDGEITELIIRMDQCSPVDIQTYFEGLKEQYRKLELLPSPGVVTQETDVVPESNHRITEEQLYAQESKWMTDLDIQFSRQLYRDYGWPENFQREKCWEEVYRLSGERGALWEGTCY
;
A
#
# COMPACT_ATOMS: atom_id res chain seq x y z
N MET A 1 50.55 40.73 -24.16
CA MET A 1 49.18 40.67 -24.72
C MET A 1 48.68 39.22 -24.75
N ASP A 2 49.00 38.45 -23.71
CA ASP A 2 48.09 38.06 -22.62
C ASP A 2 46.67 37.65 -23.00
N TYR A 3 46.56 36.33 -23.15
CA TYR A 3 45.39 35.51 -22.85
C TYR A 3 44.85 35.86 -21.46
N VAL A 4 43.59 36.30 -21.38
CA VAL A 4 42.87 36.50 -20.11
C VAL A 4 42.04 35.25 -19.85
N GLY A 5 42.47 34.47 -18.85
CA GLY A 5 41.75 33.33 -18.32
C GLY A 5 40.49 33.73 -17.56
N ALA A 6 39.46 32.90 -17.65
CA ALA A 6 38.28 32.98 -16.81
C ALA A 6 38.51 32.25 -15.47
N PRO A 7 37.86 32.68 -14.37
CA PRO A 7 38.25 32.30 -13.01
C PRO A 7 37.76 30.91 -12.59
N THR A 8 38.55 30.30 -11.72
CA THR A 8 38.32 29.06 -10.97
C THR A 8 37.39 29.24 -9.76
N ASP A 9 36.90 28.10 -9.27
CA ASP A 9 36.38 27.79 -7.93
C ASP A 9 35.05 28.38 -7.46
N ARG A 10 34.04 27.50 -7.45
CA ARG A 10 33.12 27.38 -6.31
C ARG A 10 33.17 25.93 -5.80
N ASP A 11 33.87 25.78 -4.68
CA ASP A 11 33.89 24.60 -3.82
C ASP A 11 32.46 24.19 -3.43
N TYR A 12 32.03 23.01 -3.85
CA TYR A 12 31.00 22.24 -3.15
C TYR A 12 31.72 21.28 -2.20
N PRO A 13 31.39 21.26 -0.89
CA PRO A 13 31.99 20.27 0.00
C PRO A 13 31.49 18.88 -0.36
N VAL A 14 32.39 18.06 -0.90
CA VAL A 14 32.23 16.61 -1.05
C VAL A 14 32.11 16.01 0.35
N ARG A 15 30.93 15.49 0.68
CA ARG A 15 30.70 14.73 1.91
C ARG A 15 31.37 13.36 1.76
N PRO A 16 32.23 12.92 2.70
CA PRO A 16 32.81 11.58 2.63
C PRO A 16 31.73 10.51 2.92
N PRO A 17 31.88 9.29 2.38
CA PRO A 17 30.93 8.21 2.57
C PRO A 17 30.93 7.80 4.04
N SER A 18 29.79 7.95 4.72
CA SER A 18 29.61 7.43 6.07
C SER A 18 29.34 5.93 5.99
N GLU A 19 30.21 5.16 6.61
CA GLU A 19 30.07 3.72 6.83
C GLU A 19 28.68 3.40 7.41
N THR A 20 27.88 2.66 6.64
CA THR A 20 26.62 2.07 7.10
C THR A 20 26.93 1.03 8.16
N GLN A 21 26.70 1.38 9.43
CA GLN A 21 26.58 0.40 10.49
C GLN A 21 25.25 -0.33 10.31
N SER A 22 25.37 -1.62 9.99
CA SER A 22 24.26 -2.57 9.99
C SER A 22 23.76 -2.74 11.43
N SER A 23 22.58 -2.21 11.72
CA SER A 23 21.81 -2.59 12.91
C SER A 23 20.65 -3.49 12.47
N SER A 24 20.86 -4.79 12.62
CA SER A 24 19.84 -5.82 12.53
C SER A 24 18.77 -5.59 13.61
N VAL A 25 17.56 -5.18 13.20
CA VAL A 25 16.38 -5.17 14.07
C VAL A 25 15.57 -6.43 13.74
N SER A 26 15.70 -7.42 14.62
CA SER A 26 15.00 -8.71 14.57
C SER A 26 13.59 -8.56 15.14
N GLY A 27 12.64 -8.04 14.36
CA GLY A 27 11.25 -7.89 14.80
C GLY A 27 10.17 -7.95 13.70
N PHE A 28 10.55 -8.02 12.42
CA PHE A 28 9.61 -7.85 11.30
C PHE A 28 8.73 -9.08 10.96
N SER A 29 8.84 -10.18 11.71
CA SER A 29 8.18 -11.46 11.37
C SER A 29 6.74 -11.62 11.89
N GLU A 30 6.27 -10.76 12.80
CA GLU A 30 4.96 -10.97 13.45
C GLU A 30 3.80 -10.16 12.82
N VAL A 31 4.09 -9.20 11.95
CA VAL A 31 3.10 -8.28 11.35
C VAL A 31 2.22 -8.97 10.29
N SER A 32 2.75 -9.96 9.56
CA SER A 32 2.01 -10.70 8.52
C SER A 32 0.87 -11.56 9.09
N ASN A 33 1.00 -12.01 10.34
CA ASN A 33 0.03 -12.93 10.96
C ASN A 33 -1.32 -12.27 11.27
N TYR A 34 -1.42 -10.94 11.33
CA TYR A 34 -2.63 -10.23 11.76
C TYR A 34 -3.72 -10.15 10.68
N LEU A 35 -3.35 -10.11 9.39
CA LEU A 35 -4.33 -10.20 8.29
C LEU A 35 -4.79 -11.66 8.10
N GLU A 36 -3.88 -12.64 8.22
CA GLU A 36 -4.19 -14.08 8.15
C GLU A 36 -5.11 -14.55 9.29
N THR A 37 -4.94 -14.02 10.51
CA THR A 37 -5.76 -14.44 11.66
C THR A 37 -7.22 -13.96 11.59
N ARG A 38 -7.54 -12.93 10.79
CA ARG A 38 -8.92 -12.45 10.62
C ARG A 38 -9.75 -13.34 9.67
N SER A 39 -9.13 -13.99 8.69
CA SER A 39 -9.82 -14.98 7.83
C SER A 39 -10.19 -16.27 8.59
N SER A 40 -9.50 -16.57 9.69
CA SER A 40 -9.65 -17.85 10.40
C SER A 40 -10.73 -17.86 11.50
N GLN A 41 -11.46 -16.77 11.74
CA GLN A 41 -12.43 -16.68 12.86
C GLN A 41 -13.88 -16.51 12.39
N THR A 42 -14.37 -17.43 11.56
CA THR A 42 -15.82 -17.69 11.41
C THR A 42 -16.12 -19.17 11.31
N SER A 43 -16.08 -19.89 12.44
CA SER A 43 -17.03 -20.95 12.80
C SER A 43 -16.48 -21.74 13.96
N ASN A 44 -17.11 -21.61 15.12
CA ASN A 44 -17.10 -22.68 16.11
C ASN A 44 -18.33 -22.52 17.00
N ASN A 45 -19.31 -23.41 16.80
CA ASN A 45 -20.26 -23.79 17.83
C ASN A 45 -20.71 -25.25 17.63
N GLN A 46 -20.22 -26.07 18.55
CA GLN A 46 -20.91 -27.10 19.34
C GLN A 46 -21.57 -28.33 18.67
N ASP A 47 -20.99 -29.47 19.06
CA ASP A 47 -21.59 -30.60 19.79
C ASP A 47 -22.21 -31.80 19.05
N GLN A 48 -21.57 -32.94 19.35
CA GLN A 48 -22.12 -34.23 19.84
C GLN A 48 -22.00 -35.47 18.96
N ASP A 49 -21.30 -36.44 19.56
CA ASP A 49 -21.11 -37.83 19.17
C ASP A 49 -22.43 -38.60 18.99
N GLY A 50 -22.49 -39.38 17.92
CA GLY A 50 -23.54 -40.36 17.65
C GLY A 50 -23.06 -41.43 16.68
N ASP A 51 -22.69 -42.57 17.23
CA ASP A 51 -22.33 -43.83 16.57
C ASP A 51 -23.44 -44.35 15.64
N ASN A 52 -23.04 -44.93 14.49
CA ASN A 52 -23.39 -46.28 14.01
C ASN A 52 -23.85 -46.37 12.54
N GLY A 53 -23.22 -47.29 11.80
CA GLY A 53 -23.85 -48.06 10.72
C GLY A 53 -23.64 -47.51 9.31
N GLY A 54 -23.04 -48.32 8.44
CA GLY A 54 -22.72 -47.93 7.07
C GLY A 54 -23.91 -48.00 6.12
N ASP A 55 -23.68 -47.47 4.93
CA ASP A 55 -24.07 -48.07 3.65
C ASP A 55 -23.32 -47.29 2.56
N ASP A 56 -23.03 -48.00 1.48
CA ASP A 56 -22.34 -47.53 0.29
C ASP A 56 -23.03 -46.32 -0.33
N ASP A 57 -22.35 -45.17 -0.37
CA ASP A 57 -22.68 -44.08 -1.28
C ASP A 57 -21.42 -43.76 -2.09
N GLU A 58 -21.55 -43.94 -3.40
CA GLU A 58 -20.58 -43.56 -4.42
C GLU A 58 -20.27 -42.06 -4.24
N GLU A 59 -19.05 -41.75 -3.80
CA GLU A 59 -18.51 -40.39 -3.91
C GLU A 59 -18.38 -40.11 -5.41
N ASP A 60 -19.40 -39.46 -5.97
CA ASP A 60 -19.25 -38.62 -7.16
C ASP A 60 -18.21 -37.57 -6.79
N GLU A 61 -16.94 -37.88 -7.06
CA GLU A 61 -15.90 -36.86 -7.22
C GLU A 61 -16.40 -35.95 -8.34
N GLU A 62 -17.02 -34.81 -7.97
CA GLU A 62 -17.16 -33.68 -8.87
C GLU A 62 -15.73 -33.24 -9.19
N ASP A 63 -15.16 -33.85 -10.22
CA ASP A 63 -14.00 -33.36 -10.94
C ASP A 63 -14.37 -31.94 -11.43
N ASP A 64 -14.10 -30.93 -10.60
CA ASP A 64 -13.96 -29.54 -11.04
C ASP A 64 -12.73 -29.50 -11.97
N ASP A 65 -12.91 -30.02 -13.20
CA ASP A 65 -12.04 -29.79 -14.33
C ASP A 65 -12.10 -28.28 -14.62
N ASP A 66 -11.33 -27.50 -13.88
CA ASP A 66 -11.09 -26.10 -14.20
C ASP A 66 -10.59 -26.02 -15.64
N ASP A 67 -11.40 -25.47 -16.53
CA ASP A 67 -11.05 -25.27 -17.93
C ASP A 67 -9.80 -24.38 -17.99
N VAL A 68 -8.62 -24.96 -18.13
CA VAL A 68 -7.36 -24.22 -18.27
C VAL A 68 -7.09 -23.88 -19.73
N ASP A 69 -6.57 -22.67 -19.97
CA ASP A 69 -6.16 -22.23 -21.30
C ASP A 69 -4.90 -22.98 -21.79
N SER A 70 -4.46 -22.69 -23.01
CA SER A 70 -3.28 -23.33 -23.60
C SER A 70 -1.98 -23.07 -22.81
N ASN A 71 -1.98 -22.09 -21.91
CA ASN A 71 -0.86 -21.75 -21.04
C ASN A 71 -1.04 -22.31 -19.61
N GLY A 72 -2.13 -23.02 -19.33
CA GLY A 72 -2.42 -23.61 -18.02
C GLY A 72 -3.14 -22.68 -17.05
N TYR A 73 -3.71 -21.56 -17.51
CA TYR A 73 -4.43 -20.63 -16.64
C TYR A 73 -5.94 -20.89 -16.64
N THR A 74 -6.57 -20.86 -15.49
CA THR A 74 -8.03 -21.07 -15.34
C THR A 74 -8.83 -20.06 -16.17
N ILE A 75 -9.74 -20.56 -17.02
CA ILE A 75 -10.65 -19.76 -17.85
C ILE A 75 -11.90 -19.47 -17.03
N ARG A 76 -12.02 -18.23 -16.55
CA ARG A 76 -13.17 -17.74 -15.81
C ARG A 76 -13.47 -16.29 -16.11
N GLU A 77 -14.73 -15.92 -15.92
CA GLU A 77 -15.14 -14.52 -15.95
C GLU A 77 -14.49 -13.74 -14.80
N PRO A 78 -14.24 -12.44 -14.96
CA PRO A 78 -13.77 -11.60 -13.87
C PRO A 78 -14.71 -11.61 -12.67
N ALA A 79 -14.15 -11.65 -11.45
CA ALA A 79 -14.90 -11.63 -10.19
C ALA A 79 -15.69 -10.32 -10.00
N TYR A 80 -15.20 -9.24 -10.60
CA TYR A 80 -15.82 -7.92 -10.60
C TYR A 80 -15.88 -7.37 -12.03
N THR A 81 -16.83 -6.47 -12.28
CA THR A 81 -16.79 -5.62 -13.47
C THR A 81 -15.79 -4.48 -13.32
N THR A 82 -15.36 -3.88 -14.44
CA THR A 82 -14.53 -2.66 -14.44
C THR A 82 -15.11 -1.58 -13.52
N GLN A 83 -16.43 -1.36 -13.59
CA GLN A 83 -17.10 -0.31 -12.82
C GLN A 83 -17.16 -0.63 -11.33
N GLU A 84 -17.27 -1.90 -10.94
CA GLU A 84 -17.22 -2.32 -9.53
C GLU A 84 -15.82 -2.13 -8.95
N LEU A 85 -14.76 -2.57 -9.64
CA LEU A 85 -13.38 -2.33 -9.19
C LEU A 85 -13.07 -0.83 -9.08
N ALA A 86 -13.44 -0.05 -10.10
CA ALA A 86 -13.26 1.40 -10.07
C ALA A 86 -14.03 2.06 -8.91
N ALA A 87 -15.23 1.57 -8.59
CA ALA A 87 -16.00 2.07 -7.46
C ALA A 87 -15.37 1.72 -6.10
N ILE A 88 -14.85 0.49 -5.94
CA ILE A 88 -14.14 0.05 -4.75
C ILE A 88 -12.89 0.91 -4.49
N ILE A 89 -12.07 1.12 -5.53
CA ILE A 89 -10.86 1.97 -5.46
C ILE A 89 -11.25 3.43 -5.14
N LEU A 90 -12.30 3.96 -5.78
CA LEU A 90 -12.77 5.32 -5.54
C LEU A 90 -13.27 5.52 -4.11
N ASP A 91 -13.96 4.53 -3.54
CA ASP A 91 -14.44 4.59 -2.16
C ASP A 91 -13.26 4.65 -1.17
N PHE A 92 -12.24 3.81 -1.38
CA PHE A 92 -11.01 3.87 -0.57
C PHE A 92 -10.28 5.21 -0.73
N TYR A 93 -10.12 5.73 -1.96
CA TYR A 93 -9.47 7.02 -2.18
C TYR A 93 -10.23 8.18 -1.54
N LYS A 94 -11.57 8.18 -1.61
CA LYS A 94 -12.40 9.16 -0.89
C LYS A 94 -12.19 9.08 0.61
N PHE A 95 -12.08 7.87 1.18
CA PHE A 95 -11.74 7.72 2.59
C PHE A 95 -10.39 8.39 2.92
N LEU A 96 -9.35 8.18 2.10
CA LEU A 96 -8.04 8.84 2.30
C LEU A 96 -8.16 10.38 2.32
N THR A 97 -9.05 10.96 1.51
CA THR A 97 -9.29 12.42 1.49
C THR A 97 -9.94 12.95 2.78
N THR A 98 -10.61 12.10 3.53
CA THR A 98 -11.14 12.47 4.87
C THR A 98 -10.06 12.54 5.93
N LEU A 99 -8.88 11.97 5.64
CA LEU A 99 -7.78 11.82 6.60
C LEU A 99 -6.61 12.75 6.27
N HIS A 100 -5.90 12.47 5.17
CA HIS A 100 -4.59 13.08 4.89
C HIS A 100 -4.33 13.42 3.42
N TYR A 101 -5.10 12.90 2.47
CA TYR A 101 -5.02 13.33 1.08
C TYR A 101 -5.84 14.60 0.85
N ASP A 102 -5.45 15.44 -0.11
CA ASP A 102 -6.30 16.55 -0.53
C ASP A 102 -7.33 16.06 -1.55
N SER A 103 -8.61 16.26 -1.23
CA SER A 103 -9.72 16.01 -2.13
C SER A 103 -9.61 16.74 -3.48
N THR A 104 -8.89 17.86 -3.57
CA THR A 104 -8.71 18.60 -4.83
C THR A 104 -7.79 17.89 -5.81
N HIS A 105 -6.95 16.97 -5.32
CA HIS A 105 -6.03 16.17 -6.13
C HIS A 105 -6.64 14.83 -6.57
N LEU A 106 -7.77 14.41 -5.98
CA LEU A 106 -8.52 13.23 -6.41
C LEU A 106 -9.28 13.50 -7.72
N LYS A 107 -8.86 12.83 -8.80
CA LYS A 107 -9.45 12.91 -10.12
C LYS A 107 -10.30 11.67 -10.41
N VAL A 108 -11.54 11.91 -10.82
CA VAL A 108 -12.51 10.87 -11.22
C VAL A 108 -12.63 10.86 -12.74
N PRO A 109 -12.60 9.68 -13.39
CA PRO A 109 -12.66 9.60 -14.85
C PRO A 109 -14.01 10.07 -15.40
N PRO A 110 -14.03 10.58 -16.65
CA PRO A 110 -15.25 10.68 -17.44
C PRO A 110 -15.95 9.32 -17.60
N SER A 111 -17.23 9.31 -18.02
CA SER A 111 -17.97 8.06 -18.27
C SER A 111 -17.35 7.19 -19.37
N GLU A 112 -16.69 7.81 -20.34
CA GLU A 112 -15.95 7.14 -21.41
C GLU A 112 -14.49 6.83 -21.00
N GLY A 113 -14.12 7.10 -19.75
CA GLY A 113 -12.77 6.95 -19.21
C GLY A 113 -11.79 8.04 -19.65
N TRP A 114 -10.53 7.90 -19.24
CA TRP A 114 -9.46 8.90 -19.47
C TRP A 114 -9.08 9.00 -20.95
N PRO A 115 -9.19 10.19 -21.58
CA PRO A 115 -8.99 10.35 -23.02
C PRO A 115 -7.53 10.23 -23.47
N ASN A 116 -6.58 10.35 -22.55
CA ASN A 116 -5.14 10.24 -22.79
C ASN A 116 -4.61 8.81 -22.66
N LEU A 117 -5.40 7.89 -22.07
CA LEU A 117 -5.10 6.46 -22.05
C LEU A 117 -5.71 5.81 -23.31
N THR A 118 -5.03 5.97 -24.44
CA THR A 118 -5.48 5.43 -25.73
C THR A 118 -4.78 4.10 -26.05
N PRO A 119 -5.37 3.25 -26.91
CA PRO A 119 -4.74 2.02 -27.40
C PRO A 119 -3.31 2.19 -27.89
N GLU A 120 -2.99 3.32 -28.49
CA GLU A 120 -1.65 3.62 -28.98
C GLU A 120 -0.65 3.89 -27.86
N VAL A 121 -1.08 4.43 -26.72
CA VAL A 121 -0.17 4.76 -25.60
C VAL A 121 0.25 3.51 -24.87
N TYR A 122 -0.71 2.62 -24.57
CA TYR A 122 -0.47 1.38 -23.84
C TYR A 122 -0.33 0.14 -24.75
N SER A 123 -0.21 0.29 -26.08
CA SER A 123 -0.02 -0.88 -26.97
C SER A 123 1.23 -1.69 -26.65
N VAL A 124 2.19 -1.05 -26.01
CA VAL A 124 3.42 -1.67 -25.51
C VAL A 124 3.20 -2.38 -24.18
N PHE A 125 2.17 -2.01 -23.41
CA PHE A 125 1.87 -2.58 -22.11
C PHE A 125 1.21 -3.94 -22.30
N ASN A 126 1.90 -5.02 -21.90
CA ASN A 126 1.49 -6.39 -22.20
C ASN A 126 0.42 -6.88 -21.22
N LYS A 127 -0.75 -6.20 -21.20
CA LYS A 127 -1.87 -6.49 -20.30
C LYS A 127 -3.13 -6.88 -21.07
N SER A 128 -4.03 -7.56 -20.37
CA SER A 128 -5.34 -7.95 -20.89
C SER A 128 -6.19 -6.72 -21.21
N GLU A 129 -7.06 -6.82 -22.21
CA GLU A 129 -8.03 -5.75 -22.55
C GLU A 129 -8.86 -5.31 -21.34
N TYR A 130 -9.16 -6.25 -20.43
CA TYR A 130 -9.87 -5.99 -19.20
C TYR A 130 -9.09 -5.06 -18.24
N VAL A 131 -7.78 -5.30 -18.05
CA VAL A 131 -6.91 -4.40 -17.28
C VAL A 131 -6.81 -3.01 -17.94
N LEU A 132 -6.68 -2.96 -19.27
CA LEU A 132 -6.56 -1.71 -19.99
C LEU A 132 -7.85 -0.88 -19.89
N ASP A 133 -9.01 -1.52 -19.94
CA ASP A 133 -10.30 -0.88 -19.69
C ASP A 133 -10.42 -0.38 -18.24
N LEU A 134 -9.97 -1.17 -17.27
CA LEU A 134 -9.95 -0.77 -15.86
C LEU A 134 -9.08 0.47 -15.61
N LEU A 135 -7.84 0.48 -16.09
CA LEU A 135 -6.94 1.64 -15.96
C LEU A 135 -7.56 2.92 -16.53
N ARG A 136 -8.30 2.79 -17.63
CA ARG A 136 -9.00 3.93 -18.25
C ARG A 136 -10.17 4.45 -17.40
N HIS A 137 -10.74 3.63 -16.51
CA HIS A 137 -11.88 3.96 -15.66
C HIS A 137 -11.56 4.06 -14.16
N MET A 138 -10.30 3.93 -13.78
CA MET A 138 -9.86 4.13 -12.39
C MET A 138 -9.74 5.61 -12.01
N PRO A 139 -10.03 5.96 -10.74
CA PRO A 139 -9.66 7.26 -10.20
C PRO A 139 -8.16 7.33 -9.89
N TYR A 140 -7.60 8.54 -9.89
CA TYR A 140 -6.20 8.78 -9.60
C TYR A 140 -6.02 10.02 -8.73
N PHE A 141 -5.00 10.03 -7.89
CA PHE A 141 -4.47 11.26 -7.31
C PHE A 141 -3.41 11.82 -8.25
N ASP A 142 -3.38 13.13 -8.45
CA ASP A 142 -2.25 13.72 -9.14
C ASP A 142 -0.97 13.62 -8.28
N ARG A 143 0.20 13.53 -8.93
CA ARG A 143 1.49 13.34 -8.25
C ARG A 143 1.92 14.54 -7.37
N SER A 144 1.06 15.54 -7.12
CA SER A 144 1.37 16.66 -6.22
C SER A 144 1.54 16.21 -4.77
N ASP A 145 0.84 15.15 -4.39
CA ASP A 145 0.69 14.70 -2.99
C ASP A 145 1.81 13.78 -2.51
N GLY A 146 2.96 13.74 -3.21
CA GLY A 146 4.11 12.86 -2.97
C GLY A 146 4.84 12.99 -1.63
N LEU A 147 4.16 13.48 -0.58
CA LEU A 147 4.70 13.70 0.75
C LEU A 147 4.00 12.89 1.85
N VAL A 148 2.84 12.26 1.59
CA VAL A 148 2.20 11.33 2.53
C VAL A 148 1.77 10.08 1.78
N GLY A 149 2.45 8.96 2.01
CA GLY A 149 2.09 7.69 1.41
C GLY A 149 0.79 7.13 2.00
N PHE A 150 -0.05 6.48 1.20
CA PHE A 150 -1.24 5.77 1.71
C PHE A 150 -0.89 4.47 2.48
N HIS A 151 0.40 4.09 2.46
CA HIS A 151 0.96 3.04 3.28
C HIS A 151 2.44 3.35 3.57
N TYR A 152 3.06 2.56 4.43
CA TYR A 152 4.49 2.63 4.72
C TYR A 152 5.36 2.58 3.46
N LYS A 153 6.08 3.69 3.22
CA LYS A 153 6.92 3.98 2.04
C LYS A 153 6.25 3.63 0.71
N SER A 154 4.95 3.87 0.60
CA SER A 154 4.16 3.53 -0.59
C SER A 154 3.56 4.77 -1.24
N ALA A 155 3.77 4.92 -2.54
CA ALA A 155 3.19 6.00 -3.34
C ALA A 155 2.17 5.44 -4.34
N LEU A 156 0.99 6.06 -4.44
CA LEU A 156 0.00 5.69 -5.46
C LEU A 156 0.49 6.07 -6.86
N LEU A 157 0.21 5.21 -7.83
CA LEU A 157 0.54 5.45 -9.24
C LEU A 157 -0.58 6.21 -9.96
N ASP A 158 -0.21 7.17 -10.81
CA ASP A 158 -1.12 7.90 -11.71
C ASP A 158 -0.80 7.56 -13.17
N TYR A 159 -1.44 6.51 -13.69
CA TYR A 159 -1.27 6.08 -15.07
C TYR A 159 -1.71 7.12 -16.09
N THR A 160 -2.54 8.11 -15.72
CA THR A 160 -2.90 9.19 -16.66
C THR A 160 -1.70 10.06 -17.03
N THR A 161 -0.61 9.98 -16.27
CA THR A 161 0.64 10.69 -16.58
C THR A 161 1.63 9.86 -17.37
N TYR A 162 1.37 8.57 -17.58
CA TYR A 162 2.29 7.66 -18.23
C TYR A 162 2.39 7.93 -19.73
N THR A 163 3.61 7.91 -20.23
CA THR A 163 3.95 7.83 -21.64
C THR A 163 4.17 6.37 -22.05
N SER A 164 4.25 6.09 -23.35
CA SER A 164 4.59 4.73 -23.83
C SER A 164 5.92 4.22 -23.25
N ARG A 165 6.89 5.11 -23.00
CA ARG A 165 8.15 4.74 -22.36
C ARG A 165 7.97 4.32 -20.90
N ASP A 166 7.04 4.94 -20.19
CA ASP A 166 6.77 4.56 -18.80
C ASP A 166 6.10 3.18 -18.75
N PHE A 167 5.18 2.89 -19.69
CA PHE A 167 4.62 1.54 -19.84
C PHE A 167 5.65 0.48 -20.27
N GLU A 168 6.60 0.82 -21.13
CA GLU A 168 7.74 -0.06 -21.45
C GLU A 168 8.56 -0.37 -20.19
N ALA A 169 8.86 0.64 -19.38
CA ALA A 169 9.60 0.47 -18.14
C ALA A 169 8.84 -0.40 -17.11
N GLU A 170 7.50 -0.33 -17.07
CA GLU A 170 6.69 -1.24 -16.24
C GLU A 170 6.85 -2.70 -16.67
N ASN A 171 6.80 -3.00 -17.97
CA ASN A 171 7.02 -4.38 -18.44
C ASN A 171 8.46 -4.85 -18.13
N GLU A 172 9.46 -4.00 -18.37
CA GLU A 172 10.87 -4.33 -18.06
C GLU A 172 11.06 -4.61 -16.57
N PHE A 173 10.36 -3.85 -15.72
CA PHE A 173 10.36 -4.07 -14.28
C PHE A 173 9.70 -5.40 -13.90
N GLU A 174 8.53 -5.71 -14.48
CA GLU A 174 7.86 -7.01 -14.29
C GLU A 174 8.74 -8.18 -14.67
N ASP A 175 9.36 -8.12 -15.85
CA ASP A 175 10.27 -9.16 -16.35
C ASP A 175 11.49 -9.34 -15.43
N MET A 176 12.04 -8.23 -14.91
CA MET A 176 13.20 -8.26 -14.00
C MET A 176 12.87 -8.83 -12.62
N MET A 177 11.65 -8.62 -12.14
CA MET A 177 11.25 -9.07 -10.81
C MET A 177 11.09 -10.60 -10.73
N GLU A 178 10.97 -11.29 -11.88
CA GLU A 178 10.76 -12.74 -11.98
C GLU A 178 9.66 -13.24 -11.01
N MET A 179 8.64 -12.40 -10.78
CA MET A 179 7.58 -12.68 -9.82
C MET A 179 6.62 -13.74 -10.37
N GLU A 180 6.29 -14.71 -9.53
CA GLU A 180 5.15 -15.59 -9.76
C GLU A 180 3.88 -14.92 -9.21
N PHE A 181 2.89 -14.80 -10.08
CA PHE A 181 1.60 -14.20 -9.73
C PHE A 181 0.62 -15.31 -9.36
N TRP A 182 0.24 -15.32 -8.09
CA TRP A 182 -0.67 -16.30 -7.50
C TRP A 182 -1.99 -15.62 -7.13
N SER A 183 -3.11 -16.28 -7.40
CA SER A 183 -4.42 -16.00 -6.77
C SER A 183 -4.75 -17.09 -5.76
N ASP A 184 -5.87 -16.94 -5.06
CA ASP A 184 -6.40 -18.03 -4.20
C ASP A 184 -6.71 -19.31 -5.00
N GLU A 185 -6.70 -19.22 -6.33
CA GLU A 185 -7.15 -20.24 -7.27
C GLU A 185 -5.95 -20.81 -8.06
N GLY A 186 -4.74 -20.51 -7.60
CA GLY A 186 -3.50 -21.03 -8.14
C GLY A 186 -2.73 -20.02 -8.98
N LEU A 187 -1.97 -20.54 -9.95
CA LEU A 187 -1.10 -19.72 -10.77
C LEU A 187 -1.93 -18.88 -11.74
N ALA A 188 -1.73 -17.57 -11.72
CA ALA A 188 -2.56 -16.62 -12.45
C ALA A 188 -1.81 -15.98 -13.63
N ASP A 189 -2.56 -15.61 -14.68
CA ASP A 189 -1.98 -14.96 -15.85
C ASP A 189 -1.49 -13.54 -15.51
N PRO A 190 -0.19 -13.24 -15.67
CA PRO A 190 0.40 -11.94 -15.33
C PRO A 190 -0.22 -10.77 -16.10
N ARG A 191 -0.90 -11.02 -17.23
CA ARG A 191 -1.60 -9.99 -18.01
C ARG A 191 -2.81 -9.40 -17.28
N HIS A 192 -3.26 -10.03 -16.19
CA HIS A 192 -4.33 -9.51 -15.33
C HIS A 192 -3.81 -8.69 -14.15
N PHE A 193 -2.50 -8.65 -13.92
CA PHE A 193 -1.88 -7.93 -12.81
C PHE A 193 -1.36 -6.57 -13.25
N PHE A 194 -1.47 -5.57 -12.37
CA PHE A 194 -0.76 -4.29 -12.51
C PHE A 194 -0.56 -3.66 -11.14
N ARG A 195 0.41 -2.75 -11.02
CA ARG A 195 0.69 -2.05 -9.76
C ARG A 195 -0.30 -0.92 -9.55
N ILE A 196 -0.85 -0.80 -8.34
CA ILE A 196 -1.60 0.40 -7.93
C ILE A 196 -0.73 1.36 -7.12
N SER A 197 0.41 0.88 -6.62
CA SER A 197 1.39 1.66 -5.88
C SER A 197 2.82 1.24 -6.16
N GLU A 198 3.76 2.13 -5.84
CA GLU A 198 5.19 1.91 -5.83
C GLU A 198 5.68 1.91 -4.37
N GLY A 199 6.36 0.83 -3.97
CA GLY A 199 7.02 0.71 -2.67
C GLY A 199 8.48 1.16 -2.74
N HIS A 200 8.94 1.91 -1.75
CA HIS A 200 10.30 2.46 -1.70
C HIS A 200 11.11 1.87 -0.54
N GLU A 201 12.39 1.60 -0.83
CA GLU A 201 13.37 1.06 0.12
C GLU A 201 12.96 -0.28 0.75
N SER A 202 13.80 -0.84 1.61
CA SER A 202 13.48 -2.08 2.31
C SER A 202 12.27 -1.87 3.23
N GLY A 203 11.28 -2.78 3.14
CA GLY A 203 10.06 -2.74 3.94
C GLY A 203 8.93 -1.90 3.34
N GLY A 204 9.16 -1.09 2.29
CA GLY A 204 8.09 -0.35 1.65
C GLY A 204 7.03 -1.28 1.04
N ARG A 205 5.78 -0.83 1.04
CA ARG A 205 4.67 -1.64 0.52
C ARG A 205 4.38 -1.33 -0.95
N GLN A 206 4.38 -2.35 -1.78
CA GLN A 206 3.99 -2.27 -3.18
C GLN A 206 2.78 -3.17 -3.41
N MET A 207 1.72 -2.63 -3.99
CA MET A 207 0.45 -3.35 -4.15
C MET A 207 0.24 -3.67 -5.62
N TRP A 208 0.05 -4.96 -5.90
CA TRP A 208 -0.34 -5.48 -7.19
C TRP A 208 -1.82 -5.86 -7.15
N LEU A 209 -2.60 -5.39 -8.11
CA LEU A 209 -3.98 -5.77 -8.28
C LEU A 209 -4.09 -6.82 -9.38
N ASN A 210 -4.57 -8.01 -9.02
CA ASN A 210 -5.14 -8.99 -9.94
C ASN A 210 -6.54 -8.51 -10.34
N ALA A 211 -6.67 -7.85 -11.49
CA ALA A 211 -7.97 -7.31 -11.90
C ALA A 211 -9.01 -8.40 -12.11
N LYS A 212 -8.60 -9.55 -12.67
CA LYS A 212 -9.51 -10.63 -13.04
C LYS A 212 -10.16 -11.21 -11.80
N ASP A 213 -9.39 -11.50 -10.77
CA ASP A 213 -9.91 -12.16 -9.57
C ASP A 213 -10.29 -11.15 -8.46
N GLY A 214 -9.94 -9.88 -8.66
CA GLY A 214 -10.27 -8.81 -7.73
C GLY A 214 -9.47 -8.89 -6.44
N GLU A 215 -8.19 -9.25 -6.52
CA GLU A 215 -7.34 -9.46 -5.35
C GLU A 215 -6.16 -8.48 -5.34
N ILE A 216 -5.75 -8.07 -4.15
CA ILE A 216 -4.50 -7.34 -3.93
C ILE A 216 -3.46 -8.31 -3.36
N THR A 217 -2.30 -8.35 -4.01
CA THR A 217 -1.07 -8.95 -3.49
C THR A 217 -0.14 -7.85 -3.02
N GLU A 218 0.21 -7.88 -1.75
CA GLU A 218 1.17 -6.94 -1.18
C GLU A 218 2.59 -7.51 -1.24
N LEU A 219 3.48 -6.78 -1.91
CA LEU A 219 4.91 -7.03 -1.91
C LEU A 219 5.59 -6.09 -0.91
N ILE A 220 6.24 -6.68 0.08
CA ILE A 220 7.08 -5.99 1.05
C ILE A 220 8.50 -5.96 0.49
N ILE A 221 8.94 -4.80 0.02
CA ILE A 221 10.18 -4.68 -0.74
C ILE A 221 11.37 -5.27 0.03
N ARG A 222 12.07 -6.23 -0.61
CA ARG A 222 13.22 -7.00 -0.09
C ARG A 222 12.93 -7.85 1.15
N MET A 223 11.67 -8.16 1.41
CA MET A 223 11.26 -9.00 2.54
C MET A 223 10.42 -10.17 2.06
N ASP A 224 9.16 -9.92 1.73
CA ASP A 224 8.16 -10.97 1.54
C ASP A 224 7.08 -10.58 0.52
N GLN A 225 6.36 -11.57 0.00
CA GLN A 225 5.16 -11.41 -0.81
C GLN A 225 3.99 -12.02 -0.03
N CYS A 226 3.07 -11.17 0.43
CA CYS A 226 1.90 -11.62 1.16
C CYS A 226 0.94 -12.39 0.25
N SER A 227 0.12 -13.26 0.84
CA SER A 227 -0.98 -13.92 0.13
C SER A 227 -1.94 -12.90 -0.49
N PRO A 228 -2.55 -13.23 -1.64
CA PRO A 228 -3.59 -12.41 -2.23
C PRO A 228 -4.77 -12.25 -1.26
N VAL A 229 -5.44 -11.10 -1.33
CA VAL A 229 -6.62 -10.79 -0.52
C VAL A 229 -7.62 -10.09 -1.42
N ASP A 230 -8.90 -10.49 -1.36
CA ASP A 230 -9.98 -9.76 -2.01
C ASP A 230 -9.87 -8.24 -1.79
N ILE A 231 -9.98 -7.46 -2.87
CA ILE A 231 -9.72 -6.02 -2.90
C ILE A 231 -10.60 -5.25 -1.91
N GLN A 232 -11.86 -5.64 -1.76
CA GLN A 232 -12.77 -4.98 -0.83
C GLN A 232 -12.34 -5.28 0.61
N THR A 233 -12.01 -6.54 0.90
CA THR A 233 -11.48 -6.98 2.20
C THR A 233 -10.18 -6.27 2.55
N TYR A 234 -9.25 -6.16 1.59
CA TYR A 234 -7.96 -5.47 1.76
C TYR A 234 -8.16 -3.99 2.11
N PHE A 235 -8.96 -3.25 1.31
CA PHE A 235 -9.17 -1.83 1.58
C PHE A 235 -9.99 -1.56 2.84
N GLU A 236 -10.97 -2.39 3.20
CA GLU A 236 -11.63 -2.27 4.50
C GLU A 236 -10.67 -2.55 5.67
N GLY A 237 -9.74 -3.49 5.49
CA GLY A 237 -8.62 -3.72 6.40
C GLY A 237 -7.76 -2.48 6.60
N LEU A 238 -7.29 -1.86 5.50
CA LEU A 238 -6.50 -0.63 5.56
C LEU A 238 -7.26 0.54 6.20
N LYS A 239 -8.54 0.72 5.86
CA LYS A 239 -9.39 1.73 6.52
C LYS A 239 -9.39 1.51 8.03
N GLU A 240 -9.54 0.27 8.47
CA GLU A 240 -9.55 -0.05 9.89
C GLU A 240 -8.21 0.20 10.57
N GLN A 241 -7.09 -0.15 9.92
CA GLN A 241 -5.75 0.17 10.41
C GLN A 241 -5.58 1.68 10.60
N TYR A 242 -6.05 2.49 9.65
CA TYR A 242 -6.09 3.95 9.82
C TYR A 242 -6.97 4.38 11.00
N ARG A 243 -8.20 3.86 11.13
CA ARG A 243 -9.11 4.22 12.24
C ARG A 243 -8.51 3.92 13.61
N LYS A 244 -7.73 2.83 13.71
CA LYS A 244 -7.01 2.42 14.92
C LYS A 244 -5.67 3.12 15.12
N LEU A 245 -5.22 3.91 14.13
CA LEU A 245 -3.87 4.47 14.10
C LEU A 245 -2.80 3.38 14.20
N GLU A 246 -3.05 2.21 13.60
CA GLU A 246 -2.03 1.20 13.27
C GLU A 246 -1.20 1.70 12.08
N LEU A 247 -1.85 2.39 11.14
CA LEU A 247 -1.21 3.27 10.16
C LEU A 247 -1.36 4.73 10.59
N LEU A 248 -0.24 5.39 10.84
CA LEU A 248 -0.19 6.78 11.29
C LEU A 248 0.31 7.67 10.14
N PRO A 249 -0.60 8.38 9.43
CA PRO A 249 -0.18 9.32 8.41
C PRO A 249 0.39 10.55 9.07
N SER A 250 1.42 11.16 8.48
CA SER A 250 2.02 12.37 9.02
C SER A 250 2.55 13.22 7.87
N PRO A 251 2.39 14.55 7.92
CA PRO A 251 2.58 15.42 6.76
C PRO A 251 4.07 15.59 6.44
N GLY A 252 4.45 15.36 5.19
CA GLY A 252 5.85 15.53 4.78
C GLY A 252 6.78 14.50 5.41
N VAL A 253 6.27 13.34 5.79
CA VAL A 253 7.03 12.18 6.27
C VAL A 253 6.32 10.90 5.84
N VAL A 254 7.03 9.78 5.93
CA VAL A 254 6.48 8.46 5.61
C VAL A 254 5.35 8.11 6.58
N THR A 255 4.23 7.55 6.07
CA THR A 255 3.18 6.95 6.91
C THR A 255 3.75 5.79 7.71
N GLN A 256 3.57 5.80 9.03
CA GLN A 256 4.24 4.84 9.91
C GLN A 256 3.33 3.66 10.26
N GLU A 257 3.90 2.47 10.24
CA GLU A 257 3.33 1.27 10.86
C GLU A 257 3.61 1.29 12.36
N THR A 258 2.58 1.08 13.17
CA THR A 258 2.64 1.26 14.63
C THR A 258 1.90 0.17 15.40
N ASP A 259 1.35 -0.81 14.69
CA ASP A 259 0.63 -1.98 15.21
C ASP A 259 1.46 -2.83 16.18
N VAL A 260 2.79 -2.76 16.06
CA VAL A 260 3.74 -3.42 16.98
C VAL A 260 3.63 -2.95 18.44
N VAL A 261 3.01 -1.79 18.69
CA VAL A 261 2.79 -1.25 20.04
C VAL A 261 1.29 -1.25 20.36
N PRO A 262 0.81 -1.98 21.38
CA PRO A 262 -0.59 -1.95 21.78
C PRO A 262 -1.03 -0.56 22.26
N GLU A 263 -2.19 -0.07 21.82
CA GLU A 263 -2.70 1.25 22.24
C GLU A 263 -2.95 1.31 23.76
N SER A 264 -2.51 2.39 24.39
CA SER A 264 -2.57 2.62 25.83
C SER A 264 -3.38 3.87 26.15
N ASN A 265 -4.29 3.72 27.12
CA ASN A 265 -5.09 4.82 27.66
C ASN A 265 -4.31 5.69 28.67
N HIS A 266 -3.06 5.34 28.98
CA HIS A 266 -2.25 6.12 29.91
C HIS A 266 -1.82 7.43 29.25
N ARG A 267 -2.33 8.57 29.75
CA ARG A 267 -1.99 9.88 29.21
C ARG A 267 -0.50 10.17 29.35
N ILE A 268 0.14 10.47 28.23
CA ILE A 268 1.55 10.86 28.16
C ILE A 268 1.62 12.38 28.10
N THR A 269 2.53 12.99 28.86
CA THR A 269 2.80 14.42 28.82
C THR A 269 4.00 14.73 27.92
N GLU A 270 4.09 15.97 27.42
CA GLU A 270 5.26 16.42 26.67
C GLU A 270 6.55 16.31 27.50
N GLU A 271 6.51 16.55 28.80
CA GLU A 271 7.69 16.38 29.67
C GLU A 271 8.18 14.93 29.68
N GLN A 272 7.26 13.96 29.68
CA GLN A 272 7.60 12.54 29.57
C GLN A 272 8.18 12.21 28.19
N LEU A 273 7.58 12.76 27.13
CA LEU A 273 8.06 12.60 25.76
C LEU A 273 9.49 13.11 25.61
N TYR A 274 9.80 14.30 26.17
CA TYR A 274 11.12 14.95 26.08
C TYR A 274 12.16 14.39 27.05
N ALA A 275 11.74 13.69 28.11
CA ALA A 275 12.67 13.05 29.06
C ALA A 275 13.37 11.81 28.50
N GLN A 276 12.95 11.32 27.32
CA GLN A 276 13.53 10.13 26.70
C GLN A 276 14.95 10.39 26.17
N GLU A 277 15.82 9.39 26.31
CA GLU A 277 17.18 9.45 25.73
C GLU A 277 17.19 9.09 24.24
N SER A 278 16.26 8.23 23.80
CA SER A 278 16.13 7.85 22.39
C SER A 278 15.49 8.97 21.57
N LYS A 279 16.05 9.19 20.38
CA LYS A 279 15.70 10.32 19.51
C LYS A 279 14.64 10.02 18.46
N TRP A 280 14.25 8.75 18.27
CA TRP A 280 13.30 8.37 17.21
C TRP A 280 12.44 7.16 17.61
N MET A 281 11.15 7.23 17.25
CA MET A 281 10.13 6.17 17.26
C MET A 281 10.24 5.15 18.40
N THR A 282 10.20 5.61 19.64
CA THR A 282 9.95 4.71 20.78
C THR A 282 8.47 4.35 20.88
N ASP A 283 8.15 3.32 21.67
CA ASP A 283 6.78 3.02 22.06
C ASP A 283 6.07 4.25 22.64
N LEU A 284 6.77 5.09 23.41
CA LEU A 284 6.20 6.32 23.98
C LEU A 284 5.87 7.34 22.88
N ASP A 285 6.70 7.45 21.84
CA ASP A 285 6.45 8.35 20.70
C ASP A 285 5.21 7.94 19.91
N ILE A 286 5.07 6.63 19.66
CA ILE A 286 3.91 6.04 19.00
C ILE A 286 2.65 6.32 19.82
N GLN A 287 2.67 6.02 21.12
CA GLN A 287 1.51 6.22 22.00
C GLN A 287 1.14 7.70 22.15
N PHE A 288 2.12 8.57 22.34
CA PHE A 288 1.88 10.02 22.42
C PHE A 288 1.23 10.53 21.12
N SER A 289 1.73 10.08 19.98
CA SER A 289 1.20 10.50 18.69
C SER A 289 -0.20 9.99 18.46
N ARG A 290 -0.53 8.75 18.85
CA ARG A 290 -1.91 8.28 18.81
C ARG A 290 -2.83 9.17 19.65
N GLN A 291 -2.42 9.50 20.89
CA GLN A 291 -3.19 10.39 21.75
C GLN A 291 -3.36 11.78 21.14
N LEU A 292 -2.33 12.31 20.50
CA LEU A 292 -2.41 13.57 19.77
C LEU A 292 -3.47 13.50 18.66
N TYR A 293 -3.41 12.50 17.78
CA TYR A 293 -4.41 12.35 16.70
C TYR A 293 -5.83 12.19 17.26
N ARG A 294 -6.01 11.41 18.33
CA ARG A 294 -7.29 11.24 19.03
C ARG A 294 -7.81 12.55 19.63
N ASP A 295 -6.95 13.35 20.29
CA ASP A 295 -7.31 14.65 20.85
C ASP A 295 -7.80 15.63 19.78
N TYR A 296 -7.28 15.48 18.55
CA TYR A 296 -7.70 16.27 17.38
C TYR A 296 -8.87 15.64 16.61
N GLY A 297 -9.54 14.63 17.17
CA GLY A 297 -10.81 14.10 16.67
C GLY A 297 -10.70 12.96 15.67
N TRP A 298 -9.56 12.27 15.61
CA TRP A 298 -9.36 11.14 14.71
C TRP A 298 -10.28 9.93 15.02
N PRO A 299 -10.85 9.26 13.99
CA PRO A 299 -10.80 9.62 12.56
C PRO A 299 -11.96 10.53 12.10
N GLU A 300 -13.12 10.53 12.74
CA GLU A 300 -14.35 11.07 12.13
C GLU A 300 -14.43 12.60 12.09
N ASN A 301 -13.84 13.29 13.07
CA ASN A 301 -13.88 14.76 13.18
C ASN A 301 -12.46 15.33 13.19
N PHE A 302 -11.58 14.73 12.40
CA PHE A 302 -10.16 15.02 12.43
C PHE A 302 -9.87 16.46 12.01
N GLN A 303 -9.29 17.23 12.94
CA GLN A 303 -8.82 18.59 12.71
C GLN A 303 -7.42 18.58 12.10
N ARG A 304 -7.31 18.06 10.87
CA ARG A 304 -6.06 17.78 10.16
C ARG A 304 -5.03 18.89 10.27
N GLU A 305 -5.35 20.10 9.82
CA GLU A 305 -4.38 21.20 9.74
C GLU A 305 -3.80 21.53 11.11
N LYS A 306 -4.63 21.57 12.16
CA LYS A 306 -4.16 21.88 13.51
C LYS A 306 -3.38 20.73 14.15
N CYS A 307 -3.76 19.48 13.88
CA CYS A 307 -3.00 18.32 14.35
C CYS A 307 -1.62 18.31 13.70
N TRP A 308 -1.54 18.62 12.42
CA TRP A 308 -0.31 18.66 11.65
C TRP A 308 0.62 19.81 12.05
N GLU A 309 0.08 20.99 12.34
CA GLU A 309 0.84 22.09 12.96
C GLU A 309 1.53 21.63 14.25
N GLU A 310 0.82 20.85 15.08
CA GLU A 310 1.36 20.34 16.34
C GLU A 310 2.40 19.23 16.13
N VAL A 311 2.17 18.33 15.18
CA VAL A 311 3.15 17.32 14.77
C VAL A 311 4.45 17.97 14.29
N TYR A 312 4.36 19.04 13.49
CA TYR A 312 5.54 19.78 13.03
C TYR A 312 6.26 20.49 14.16
N ARG A 313 5.54 21.13 15.08
CA ARG A 313 6.11 21.78 16.26
C ARG A 313 6.94 20.78 17.08
N LEU A 314 6.35 19.64 17.43
CA LEU A 314 6.99 18.61 18.23
C LEU A 314 8.19 17.96 17.50
N SER A 315 8.05 17.73 16.19
CA SER A 315 9.12 17.18 15.36
C SER A 315 10.33 18.12 15.30
N GLY A 316 10.09 19.44 15.20
CA GLY A 316 11.13 20.46 15.20
C GLY A 316 11.88 20.58 16.53
N GLU A 317 11.15 20.49 17.65
CA GLU A 317 11.74 20.57 19.00
C GLU A 317 12.57 19.32 19.35
N ARG A 318 12.13 18.14 18.90
CA ARG A 318 12.78 16.86 19.21
C ARG A 318 13.93 16.49 18.26
N GLY A 319 13.95 17.03 17.03
CA GLY A 319 14.92 16.66 16.00
C GLY A 319 14.50 15.47 15.15
N ALA A 320 13.21 15.42 14.80
CA ALA A 320 12.42 14.39 14.12
C ALA A 320 11.76 13.35 15.05
N LEU A 321 10.42 13.37 15.11
CA LEU A 321 9.60 12.31 15.73
C LEU A 321 9.48 11.07 14.83
N TRP A 322 9.61 11.27 13.52
CA TRP A 322 9.22 10.35 12.45
C TRP A 322 10.38 10.09 11.50
N GLU A 323 10.31 8.98 10.77
CA GLU A 323 11.20 8.74 9.64
C GLU A 323 10.99 9.83 8.57
N GLY A 324 12.08 10.41 8.08
CA GLY A 324 12.03 11.47 7.06
C GLY A 324 11.51 10.95 5.72
N THR A 325 11.22 11.88 4.80
CA THR A 325 10.78 11.53 3.43
C THR A 325 11.84 10.73 2.68
N CYS A 326 11.41 9.65 2.03
CA CYS A 326 12.23 8.86 1.09
C CYS A 326 12.16 9.37 -0.37
N TYR A 327 11.46 10.49 -0.62
CA TYR A 327 11.13 11.01 -1.95
C TYR A 327 12.00 12.20 -2.35
#